data_AF-A0A2I0DBH2-F1
#
_entry.id   AF-A0A2I0DBH2-F1
#
_cell.length_a   1.000
_cell.length_b   1.000
_cell.length_c   1.000
_cell.angle_alpha   90.00
_cell.angle_beta   90.00
_cell.angle_gamma   90.00
#
_symmetry.space_group_name_H-M   'P 1'
#
loop_
_entity.id
_entity.type
_entity.pdbx_description
1 polymer ?
#
loop_
_entity_poly.entity_id
_entity_poly.type
_entity_poly.pdbx_seq_one_letter_code
_entity_poly.pdbx_strand_id
1 'polypeptide(L)'
;MTRIFIIFIILTLSSCQAQVEKQKEEKDSKEELTLTNESVLNLRDTIAQFNEVQDSHIGYAGSPSEQYGNYEKLLGIASDNDLCLLTKDTNYSVATYATFGLIERNNPAFIEVFERFLADDRRVKTMKGCMVGSDFVSSEIYHEYWNKVRLESDNEKIALQNDKNLLKLDSLILLSDSAEWLLYDRVFNNRVFGDEYSSLIQTHAFERKNIYAIEYLFKNNLDEKQEEIIASVKEYLNKEEIWPIYYDKIFEMLLSFKQNELNQLLVSELKDIKKQYGDSKLNKYKKILRENGVKI
;
A
#
# COMPACT_ATOMS: atom_id res chain seq x y z
N MET A 1 66.94 -38.37 5.25
CA MET A 1 66.06 -39.04 4.26
C MET A 1 64.80 -39.52 4.98
N THR A 2 63.65 -39.37 4.32
CA THR A 2 62.33 -39.92 4.69
C THR A 2 61.49 -39.10 5.67
N ARG A 3 60.52 -38.33 5.14
CA ARG A 3 59.12 -38.15 5.61
C ARG A 3 58.45 -36.94 4.90
N ILE A 4 58.15 -37.09 3.61
CA ILE A 4 57.19 -36.25 2.87
C ILE A 4 56.40 -37.20 1.98
N PHE A 5 55.35 -37.84 2.49
CA PHE A 5 54.45 -38.65 1.67
C PHE A 5 53.12 -39.01 2.37
N ILE A 6 52.48 -38.07 3.10
CA ILE A 6 51.10 -38.26 3.61
C ILE A 6 50.35 -36.91 3.63
N ILE A 7 50.21 -36.22 2.49
CA ILE A 7 49.29 -35.06 2.37
C ILE A 7 48.45 -35.10 1.07
N PHE A 8 48.61 -36.10 0.19
CA PHE A 8 47.93 -36.09 -1.13
C PHE A 8 46.73 -37.04 -1.28
N ILE A 9 46.22 -37.67 -0.22
CA ILE A 9 45.08 -38.62 -0.31
C ILE A 9 43.79 -38.12 0.37
N ILE A 10 43.81 -36.99 1.10
CA ILE A 10 42.60 -36.44 1.75
C ILE A 10 41.85 -35.43 0.85
N LEU A 11 42.47 -34.92 -0.22
CA LEU A 11 41.86 -33.89 -1.08
C LEU A 11 40.98 -34.42 -2.23
N THR A 12 40.86 -35.74 -2.42
CA THR A 12 39.99 -36.29 -3.48
C THR A 12 38.63 -36.78 -2.98
N LEU A 13 38.44 -36.95 -1.66
CA LEU A 13 37.14 -37.38 -1.11
C LEU A 13 36.17 -36.22 -0.85
N SER A 14 36.66 -34.99 -0.67
CA SER A 14 35.81 -33.80 -0.52
C SER A 14 35.18 -33.31 -1.82
N SER A 15 35.71 -33.72 -2.98
CA SER A 15 35.20 -33.30 -4.30
C SER A 15 33.91 -34.04 -4.70
N CYS A 16 33.66 -35.22 -4.14
CA CYS A 16 32.53 -36.05 -4.56
C CYS A 16 31.26 -35.70 -3.75
N GLN A 17 31.38 -35.43 -2.45
CA GLN A 17 30.24 -34.97 -1.63
C GLN A 17 29.74 -33.58 -2.06
N ALA A 18 30.65 -32.66 -2.40
CA ALA A 18 30.26 -31.34 -2.89
C ALA A 18 29.55 -31.38 -4.26
N GLN A 19 29.86 -32.36 -5.12
CA GLN A 19 29.14 -32.56 -6.39
C GLN A 19 27.79 -33.24 -6.21
N VAL A 20 27.64 -34.12 -5.22
CA VAL A 20 26.36 -34.78 -4.90
C VAL A 20 25.39 -33.82 -4.22
N GLU A 21 25.84 -32.90 -3.36
CA GLU A 21 24.99 -31.85 -2.78
C GLU A 21 24.57 -30.81 -3.83
N LYS A 22 25.48 -30.37 -4.71
CA LYS A 22 25.14 -29.47 -5.82
C LYS A 22 24.15 -30.09 -6.80
N GLN A 23 24.27 -31.39 -7.09
CA GLN A 23 23.31 -32.10 -7.93
C GLN A 23 21.98 -32.38 -7.22
N LYS A 24 21.94 -32.39 -5.88
CA LYS A 24 20.71 -32.54 -5.11
C LYS A 24 19.96 -31.21 -5.00
N GLU A 25 20.68 -30.10 -4.79
CA GLU A 25 20.11 -28.74 -4.85
C GLU A 25 19.64 -28.37 -6.28
N GLU A 26 20.40 -28.74 -7.32
CA GLU A 26 20.04 -28.44 -8.71
C GLU A 26 18.91 -29.34 -9.25
N LYS A 27 18.69 -30.51 -8.63
CA LYS A 27 17.59 -31.43 -8.98
C LYS A 27 16.29 -31.13 -8.21
N ASP A 28 16.38 -30.53 -7.02
CA ASP A 28 15.21 -29.94 -6.34
C ASP A 28 14.86 -28.54 -6.89
N SER A 29 15.72 -27.91 -7.69
CA SER A 29 15.48 -26.61 -8.31
C SER A 29 15.21 -26.69 -9.83
N LYS A 30 14.14 -27.36 -10.27
CA LYS A 30 13.50 -27.10 -11.59
C LYS A 30 12.25 -27.94 -11.90
N GLU A 31 11.52 -28.44 -10.90
CA GLU A 31 10.13 -28.79 -11.18
C GLU A 31 9.36 -27.47 -11.22
N GLU A 32 9.08 -26.97 -12.43
CA GLU A 32 8.22 -25.82 -12.63
C GLU A 32 6.86 -26.17 -12.01
N LEU A 33 6.60 -25.60 -10.83
CA LEU A 33 5.37 -25.87 -10.09
C LEU A 33 4.22 -25.40 -11.00
N THR A 34 3.41 -26.35 -11.47
CA THR A 34 2.29 -26.08 -12.38
C THR A 34 0.98 -26.37 -11.67
N LEU A 35 -0.03 -25.56 -11.97
CA LEU A 35 -1.36 -25.72 -11.38
C LEU A 35 -2.07 -26.89 -12.06
N THR A 36 -2.20 -28.02 -11.36
CA THR A 36 -2.78 -29.26 -11.92
C THR A 36 -4.15 -29.63 -11.35
N ASN A 37 -4.64 -28.90 -10.34
CA ASN A 37 -5.94 -29.16 -9.73
C ASN A 37 -7.07 -28.64 -10.65
N GLU A 38 -7.77 -29.56 -11.30
CA GLU A 38 -8.85 -29.25 -12.26
C GLU A 38 -9.97 -28.40 -11.65
N SER A 39 -10.34 -28.63 -10.39
CA SER A 39 -11.38 -27.85 -9.73
C SER A 39 -10.93 -26.40 -9.49
N VAL A 40 -9.65 -26.20 -9.15
CA VAL A 40 -9.05 -24.87 -9.01
C VAL A 40 -8.96 -24.16 -10.36
N LEU A 41 -8.55 -24.87 -11.41
CA LEU A 41 -8.48 -24.33 -12.78
C LEU A 41 -9.85 -23.86 -13.27
N ASN A 42 -10.90 -24.65 -13.06
CA ASN A 42 -12.26 -24.28 -13.45
C ASN A 42 -12.75 -23.02 -12.71
N LEU A 43 -12.45 -22.89 -11.41
CA LEU A 43 -12.80 -21.68 -10.65
C LEU A 43 -11.97 -20.48 -11.08
N ARG A 44 -10.68 -20.67 -11.35
CA ARG A 44 -9.80 -19.65 -11.92
C ARG A 44 -10.39 -19.11 -13.23
N ASP A 45 -10.80 -19.98 -14.15
CA ASP A 45 -11.37 -19.56 -15.43
C ASP A 45 -12.72 -18.86 -15.24
N THR A 46 -13.54 -19.32 -14.30
CA THR A 46 -14.80 -18.64 -13.94
C THR A 46 -14.54 -17.23 -13.42
N ILE A 47 -13.63 -17.06 -12.47
CA ILE A 47 -13.23 -15.77 -11.92
C ILE A 47 -12.67 -14.86 -13.02
N ALA A 48 -11.84 -15.42 -13.91
CA ALA A 48 -11.25 -14.71 -15.03
C ALA A 48 -12.29 -14.23 -16.06
N GLN A 49 -13.40 -14.96 -16.25
CA GLN A 49 -14.48 -14.56 -17.14
C GLN A 49 -15.23 -13.33 -16.63
N PHE A 50 -15.47 -13.22 -15.31
CA PHE A 50 -16.02 -12.00 -14.71
C PHE A 50 -15.04 -10.83 -14.82
N ASN A 51 -13.75 -11.10 -14.59
CA ASN A 51 -12.67 -10.11 -14.66
C ASN A 51 -12.93 -8.84 -13.84
N GLU A 52 -13.48 -9.03 -12.64
CA GLU A 52 -13.73 -8.00 -11.64
C GLU A 52 -13.54 -8.59 -10.24
N VAL A 53 -13.06 -7.77 -9.31
CA VAL A 53 -13.00 -8.08 -7.87
C VAL A 53 -14.22 -7.44 -7.22
N GLN A 54 -15.10 -8.29 -6.69
CA GLN A 54 -16.34 -7.92 -6.05
C GLN A 54 -16.32 -8.24 -4.56
N ASP A 55 -16.92 -7.38 -3.73
CA ASP A 55 -17.12 -7.64 -2.31
C ASP A 55 -18.25 -8.65 -2.07
N SER A 56 -18.35 -9.12 -0.82
CA SER A 56 -19.37 -10.10 -0.41
C SER A 56 -20.81 -9.66 -0.64
N HIS A 57 -21.10 -8.36 -0.61
CA HIS A 57 -22.45 -7.82 -0.73
C HIS A 57 -22.48 -6.70 -1.78
N ILE A 58 -22.98 -7.03 -2.99
CA ILE A 58 -23.12 -6.08 -4.11
C ILE A 58 -24.57 -6.14 -4.63
N GLY A 59 -25.24 -5.00 -4.76
CA GLY A 59 -26.61 -4.93 -5.32
C GLY A 59 -27.72 -4.58 -4.33
N TYR A 60 -28.98 -4.80 -4.76
CA TYR A 60 -30.17 -4.38 -4.01
C TYR A 60 -30.24 -5.11 -2.67
N ALA A 61 -30.33 -4.35 -1.59
CA ALA A 61 -30.29 -4.84 -0.21
C ALA A 61 -28.99 -5.61 0.16
N GLY A 62 -27.89 -5.42 -0.58
CA GLY A 62 -26.62 -6.08 -0.29
C GLY A 62 -26.64 -7.57 -0.60
N SER A 63 -27.29 -8.00 -1.69
CA SER A 63 -27.27 -9.40 -2.10
C SER A 63 -25.84 -9.94 -2.28
N PRO A 64 -25.59 -11.23 -1.99
CA PRO A 64 -24.30 -11.84 -2.26
C PRO A 64 -23.87 -11.75 -3.73
N SER A 65 -22.58 -11.50 -3.96
CA SER A 65 -21.98 -11.54 -5.30
C SER A 65 -21.75 -12.98 -5.76
N GLU A 66 -22.09 -13.29 -7.02
CA GLU A 66 -21.72 -14.58 -7.64
C GLU A 66 -20.19 -14.72 -7.73
N GLN A 67 -19.49 -13.64 -8.10
CA GLN A 67 -18.04 -13.62 -8.21
C GLN A 67 -17.37 -13.80 -6.85
N TYR A 68 -17.87 -13.16 -5.80
CA TYR A 68 -17.38 -13.38 -4.43
C TYR A 68 -17.63 -14.83 -3.99
N GLY A 69 -18.79 -15.40 -4.31
CA GLY A 69 -19.04 -16.83 -4.07
C GLY A 69 -18.08 -17.76 -4.82
N ASN A 70 -17.59 -17.37 -6.01
CA ASN A 70 -16.53 -18.12 -6.70
C ASN A 70 -15.18 -17.99 -5.99
N TYR A 71 -14.87 -16.81 -5.45
CA TYR A 71 -13.70 -16.60 -4.60
C TYR A 71 -13.76 -17.46 -3.33
N GLU A 72 -14.87 -17.48 -2.61
CA GLU A 72 -15.04 -18.31 -1.40
C GLU A 72 -14.86 -19.81 -1.71
N LYS A 73 -15.41 -20.27 -2.83
CA LYS A 73 -15.20 -21.65 -3.29
C LYS A 73 -13.73 -21.93 -3.61
N LEU A 74 -13.05 -21.00 -4.28
CA LEU A 74 -11.62 -21.11 -4.59
C LEU A 74 -10.83 -21.26 -3.29
N LEU A 75 -11.10 -20.41 -2.30
CA LEU A 75 -10.46 -20.46 -0.99
C LEU A 75 -10.77 -21.76 -0.24
N GLY A 76 -11.94 -22.36 -0.44
CA GLY A 76 -12.31 -23.64 0.18
C GLY A 76 -11.52 -24.84 -0.36
N ILE A 77 -10.98 -24.77 -1.58
CA ILE A 77 -10.38 -25.94 -2.25
C ILE A 77 -8.90 -25.77 -2.65
N ALA A 78 -8.43 -24.54 -2.84
CA ALA A 78 -7.05 -24.28 -3.25
C ALA A 78 -6.08 -24.54 -2.10
N SER A 79 -4.93 -25.16 -2.37
CA SER A 79 -3.82 -25.17 -1.43
C SER A 79 -3.10 -23.81 -1.41
N ASP A 80 -2.23 -23.57 -0.44
CA ASP A 80 -1.38 -22.37 -0.43
C ASP A 80 -0.46 -22.31 -1.66
N ASN A 81 0.01 -23.46 -2.14
CA ASN A 81 0.78 -23.55 -3.39
C ASN A 81 -0.07 -23.13 -4.60
N ASP A 82 -1.32 -23.59 -4.67
CA ASP A 82 -2.25 -23.19 -5.74
C ASP A 82 -2.47 -21.66 -5.71
N LEU A 83 -2.73 -21.09 -4.53
CA LEU A 83 -2.91 -19.64 -4.38
C LEU A 83 -1.63 -18.88 -4.79
N CYS A 84 -0.45 -19.32 -4.34
CA CYS A 84 0.83 -18.74 -4.75
C CYS A 84 1.02 -18.75 -6.27
N LEU A 85 0.66 -19.85 -6.94
CA LEU A 85 0.70 -19.93 -8.41
C LEU A 85 -0.30 -18.98 -9.07
N LEU A 86 -1.52 -18.92 -8.55
CA LEU A 86 -2.58 -18.04 -9.07
C LEU A 86 -2.26 -16.55 -8.88
N THR A 87 -1.43 -16.16 -7.91
CA THR A 87 -0.97 -14.76 -7.81
C THR A 87 -0.15 -14.29 -9.02
N LYS A 88 0.37 -15.22 -9.83
CA LYS A 88 1.14 -14.96 -11.05
C LYS A 88 0.28 -15.00 -12.32
N ASP A 89 -1.03 -15.17 -12.18
CA ASP A 89 -1.96 -15.23 -13.30
C ASP A 89 -1.97 -13.92 -14.10
N THR A 90 -2.20 -14.02 -15.41
CA THR A 90 -2.32 -12.86 -16.29
C THR A 90 -3.64 -12.13 -16.13
N ASN A 91 -4.67 -12.77 -15.57
CA ASN A 91 -5.90 -12.13 -15.15
C ASN A 91 -5.76 -11.52 -13.75
N TYR A 92 -5.88 -10.19 -13.64
CA TYR A 92 -5.64 -9.49 -12.37
C TYR A 92 -6.70 -9.73 -11.32
N SER A 93 -7.91 -10.12 -11.71
CA SER A 93 -8.94 -10.49 -10.73
C SER A 93 -8.59 -11.81 -10.06
N VAL A 94 -8.10 -12.79 -10.83
CA VAL A 94 -7.57 -14.06 -10.30
C VAL A 94 -6.39 -13.80 -9.38
N ALA A 95 -5.40 -13.03 -9.82
CA ALA A 95 -4.21 -12.75 -9.01
C ALA A 95 -4.56 -12.00 -7.72
N THR A 96 -5.50 -11.05 -7.77
CA THR A 96 -5.94 -10.29 -6.59
C THR A 96 -6.65 -11.20 -5.59
N TYR A 97 -7.66 -11.97 -6.02
CA TYR A 97 -8.35 -12.91 -5.14
C TYR A 97 -7.43 -13.99 -4.57
N ALA A 98 -6.50 -14.52 -5.36
CA ALA A 98 -5.52 -15.46 -4.85
C ALA A 98 -4.66 -14.84 -3.73
N THR A 99 -4.31 -13.56 -3.86
CA THR A 99 -3.59 -12.81 -2.83
C THR A 99 -4.45 -12.57 -1.59
N PHE A 100 -5.74 -12.28 -1.75
CA PHE A 100 -6.69 -12.19 -0.62
C PHE A 100 -6.74 -13.52 0.14
N GLY A 101 -6.77 -14.65 -0.57
CA GLY A 101 -6.72 -15.96 0.05
C GLY A 101 -5.42 -16.21 0.85
N LEU A 102 -4.26 -15.74 0.36
CA LEU A 102 -3.01 -15.77 1.12
C LEU A 102 -3.08 -14.89 2.38
N ILE A 103 -3.68 -13.70 2.28
CA ILE A 103 -3.92 -12.80 3.42
C ILE A 103 -4.81 -13.49 4.46
N GLU A 104 -5.96 -14.02 4.07
CA GLU A 104 -6.90 -14.69 4.97
C GLU A 104 -6.23 -15.84 5.72
N ARG A 105 -5.38 -16.61 5.03
CA ARG A 105 -4.61 -17.73 5.61
C ARG A 105 -3.36 -17.32 6.39
N ASN A 106 -3.09 -16.03 6.55
CA ASN A 106 -1.85 -15.52 7.17
C ASN A 106 -0.57 -16.03 6.49
N ASN A 107 -0.63 -16.35 5.20
CA ASN A 107 0.53 -16.84 4.47
C ASN A 107 1.43 -15.66 4.06
N PRO A 108 2.69 -15.57 4.54
CA PRO A 108 3.52 -14.38 4.34
C PRO A 108 3.91 -14.11 2.89
N ALA A 109 3.66 -15.04 1.96
CA ALA A 109 3.92 -14.85 0.53
C ALA A 109 3.15 -13.66 -0.06
N PHE A 110 2.03 -13.22 0.55
CA PHE A 110 1.30 -12.04 0.08
C PHE A 110 2.17 -10.76 0.08
N ILE A 111 3.20 -10.68 0.94
CA ILE A 111 4.09 -9.51 1.01
C ILE A 111 4.95 -9.39 -0.25
N GLU A 112 5.50 -10.51 -0.74
CA GLU A 112 6.25 -10.54 -2.00
C GLU A 112 5.35 -10.25 -3.20
N VAL A 113 4.09 -10.71 -3.13
CA VAL A 113 3.08 -10.40 -4.15
C VAL A 113 2.73 -8.91 -4.15
N PHE A 114 2.56 -8.31 -2.97
CA PHE A 114 2.35 -6.87 -2.81
C PHE A 114 3.52 -6.07 -3.39
N GLU A 115 4.76 -6.41 -3.05
CA GLU A 115 5.96 -5.74 -3.58
C GLU A 115 5.97 -5.76 -5.12
N ARG A 116 5.70 -6.93 -5.72
CA ARG A 116 5.60 -7.08 -7.18
C ARG A 116 4.53 -6.16 -7.78
N PHE A 117 3.34 -6.10 -7.19
CA PHE A 117 2.25 -5.24 -7.67
C PHE A 117 2.43 -3.77 -7.29
N LEU A 118 3.31 -3.42 -6.36
CA LEU A 118 3.63 -2.04 -6.04
C LEU A 118 4.54 -1.41 -7.10
N ALA A 119 5.44 -2.22 -7.68
CA ALA A 119 6.27 -1.83 -8.82
C ALA A 119 5.50 -1.80 -10.17
N ASP A 120 4.19 -2.04 -10.13
CA ASP A 120 3.35 -2.30 -11.28
C ASP A 120 2.09 -1.41 -11.24
N ASP A 121 1.80 -0.71 -12.33
CA ASP A 121 0.70 0.25 -12.41
C ASP A 121 -0.63 -0.38 -12.89
N ARG A 122 -0.67 -1.71 -12.99
CA ARG A 122 -1.86 -2.42 -13.45
C ARG A 122 -3.02 -2.31 -12.48
N ARG A 123 -4.21 -2.21 -13.06
CA ARG A 123 -5.48 -2.02 -12.36
C ARG A 123 -6.44 -3.17 -12.57
N VAL A 124 -7.26 -3.43 -11.57
CA VAL A 124 -8.35 -4.40 -11.59
C VAL A 124 -9.67 -3.65 -11.45
N LYS A 125 -10.70 -4.10 -12.17
CA LYS A 125 -12.05 -3.57 -11.95
C LYS A 125 -12.54 -4.00 -10.58
N THR A 126 -13.21 -3.10 -9.88
CA THR A 126 -13.72 -3.35 -8.54
C THR A 126 -15.22 -3.07 -8.47
N MET A 127 -15.97 -3.87 -7.71
CA MET A 127 -17.35 -3.57 -7.33
C MET A 127 -17.53 -3.76 -5.82
N LYS A 128 -17.64 -2.64 -5.12
CA LYS A 128 -17.75 -2.59 -3.66
C LYS A 128 -19.10 -1.95 -3.28
N GLY A 129 -20.05 -2.77 -2.84
CA GLY A 129 -21.44 -2.35 -2.66
C GLY A 129 -22.07 -1.87 -3.97
N CYS A 130 -22.39 -0.58 -4.05
CA CYS A 130 -22.94 0.06 -5.26
C CYS A 130 -21.89 0.82 -6.09
N MET A 131 -20.62 0.82 -5.66
CA MET A 131 -19.55 1.56 -6.32
C MET A 131 -18.81 0.62 -7.27
N VAL A 132 -18.79 0.98 -8.55
CA VAL A 132 -17.96 0.33 -9.58
C VAL A 132 -16.74 1.21 -9.84
N GLY A 133 -15.55 0.60 -9.81
CA GLY A 133 -14.28 1.30 -9.86
C GLY A 133 -13.20 0.54 -10.63
N SER A 134 -11.99 1.07 -10.55
CA SER A 134 -10.78 0.46 -11.09
C SER A 134 -9.60 0.92 -10.25
N ASP A 135 -9.06 0.00 -9.47
CA ASP A 135 -8.03 0.27 -8.47
C ASP A 135 -6.73 -0.46 -8.82
N PHE A 136 -5.60 0.06 -8.35
CA PHE A 136 -4.32 -0.64 -8.46
C PHE A 136 -4.39 -1.94 -7.66
N VAL A 137 -3.82 -3.02 -8.20
CA VAL A 137 -3.81 -4.32 -7.49
C VAL A 137 -3.09 -4.21 -6.14
N SER A 138 -2.01 -3.43 -6.07
CA SER A 138 -1.31 -3.14 -4.81
C SER A 138 -2.21 -2.44 -3.78
N SER A 139 -3.02 -1.47 -4.20
CA SER A 139 -3.97 -0.79 -3.33
C SER A 139 -5.03 -1.76 -2.79
N GLU A 140 -5.53 -2.68 -3.61
CA GLU A 140 -6.49 -3.71 -3.18
C GLU A 140 -5.88 -4.67 -2.16
N ILE A 141 -4.66 -5.16 -2.42
CA ILE A 141 -3.93 -6.04 -1.50
C ILE A 141 -3.68 -5.35 -0.15
N TYR A 142 -3.22 -4.10 -0.18
CA TYR A 142 -2.96 -3.34 1.03
C TYR A 142 -4.24 -3.12 1.85
N HIS A 143 -5.34 -2.72 1.18
CA HIS A 143 -6.62 -2.50 1.83
C HIS A 143 -7.20 -3.77 2.43
N GLU A 144 -7.07 -4.92 1.77
CA GLU A 144 -7.52 -6.20 2.30
C GLU A 144 -6.79 -6.56 3.59
N TYR A 145 -5.45 -6.48 3.59
CA TYR A 145 -4.67 -6.76 4.79
C TYR A 145 -4.94 -5.74 5.91
N TRP A 146 -5.04 -4.45 5.57
CA TRP A 146 -5.36 -3.38 6.52
C TRP A 146 -6.75 -3.58 7.16
N ASN A 147 -7.75 -3.97 6.39
CA ASN A 147 -9.10 -4.28 6.89
C ASN A 147 -9.06 -5.48 7.83
N LYS A 148 -8.34 -6.55 7.46
CA LYS A 148 -8.17 -7.72 8.31
C LYS A 148 -7.62 -7.35 9.69
N VAL A 149 -6.51 -6.60 9.74
CA VAL A 149 -5.88 -6.17 11.00
C VAL A 149 -6.84 -5.35 11.88
N ARG A 150 -7.69 -4.52 11.27
CA ARG A 150 -8.69 -3.70 12.00
C ARG A 150 -9.84 -4.54 12.53
N LEU A 151 -10.39 -5.42 11.69
CA LEU A 151 -11.57 -6.22 12.03
C LEU A 151 -11.28 -7.32 13.07
N GLU A 152 -10.03 -7.80 13.11
CA GLU A 152 -9.59 -8.81 14.08
C GLU A 152 -9.17 -8.22 15.44
N SER A 153 -9.24 -6.89 15.63
CA SER A 153 -8.78 -6.21 16.84
C SER A 153 -9.88 -5.45 17.57
N ASP A 154 -9.90 -5.57 18.90
CA ASP A 154 -10.74 -4.73 19.78
C ASP A 154 -10.27 -3.27 19.82
N ASN A 155 -9.02 -3.00 19.44
CA ASN A 155 -8.46 -1.66 19.35
C ASN A 155 -7.70 -1.48 18.04
N GLU A 156 -8.41 -0.97 17.03
CA GLU A 156 -7.89 -0.76 15.68
C GLU A 156 -6.59 0.04 15.68
N LYS A 157 -6.52 1.15 16.45
CA LYS A 157 -5.35 2.03 16.47
C LYS A 157 -4.10 1.31 16.96
N ILE A 158 -4.22 0.54 18.06
CA ILE A 158 -3.10 -0.21 18.62
C ILE A 158 -2.68 -1.34 17.67
N ALA A 159 -3.64 -2.03 17.03
CA ALA A 159 -3.34 -3.10 16.10
C ALA A 159 -2.60 -2.60 14.85
N LEU A 160 -3.10 -1.55 14.20
CA LEU A 160 -2.44 -0.94 13.05
C LEU A 160 -1.03 -0.47 13.38
N GLN A 161 -0.85 0.15 14.55
CA GLN A 161 0.46 0.64 14.98
C GLN A 161 1.48 -0.49 15.22
N ASN A 162 1.03 -1.65 15.72
CA ASN A 162 1.94 -2.72 16.18
C ASN A 162 2.04 -3.90 15.20
N ASP A 163 1.21 -3.97 14.16
CA ASP A 163 1.25 -5.08 13.21
C ASP A 163 2.55 -5.07 12.38
N LYS A 164 3.27 -6.19 12.42
CA LYS A 164 4.59 -6.34 11.81
C LYS A 164 4.54 -6.50 10.30
N ASN A 165 3.52 -7.16 9.76
CA ASN A 165 3.42 -7.30 8.31
C ASN A 165 2.96 -5.99 7.69
N LEU A 166 2.05 -5.27 8.33
CA LEU A 166 1.65 -3.93 7.90
C LEU A 166 2.86 -2.99 7.90
N LEU A 167 3.74 -3.06 8.91
CA LEU A 167 5.00 -2.29 8.90
C LEU A 167 5.89 -2.63 7.70
N LYS A 168 5.93 -3.90 7.28
CA LYS A 168 6.67 -4.31 6.08
C LYS A 168 6.04 -3.71 4.82
N LEU A 169 4.71 -3.77 4.68
CA LEU A 169 4.00 -3.14 3.56
C LEU A 169 4.25 -1.62 3.53
N ASP A 170 4.13 -0.96 4.69
CA ASP A 170 4.38 0.47 4.86
C ASP A 170 5.82 0.83 4.45
N SER A 171 6.79 -0.01 4.83
CA SER A 171 8.20 0.18 4.45
C SER A 171 8.40 0.06 2.94
N LEU A 172 7.76 -0.92 2.29
CA LEU A 172 7.79 -1.07 0.83
C LEU A 172 7.19 0.14 0.12
N ILE A 173 6.09 0.69 0.63
CA ILE A 173 5.47 1.91 0.10
C ILE A 173 6.41 3.10 0.23
N LEU A 174 7.03 3.29 1.39
CA LEU A 174 7.98 4.39 1.61
C LEU A 174 9.24 4.25 0.74
N LEU A 175 9.65 3.03 0.39
CA LEU A 175 10.79 2.81 -0.52
C LEU A 175 10.41 2.94 -2.00
N SER A 176 9.12 2.90 -2.32
CA SER A 176 8.64 2.93 -3.70
C SER A 176 8.54 4.36 -4.25
N ASP A 177 8.82 4.49 -5.55
CA ASP A 177 8.62 5.72 -6.31
C ASP A 177 7.25 5.76 -7.03
N SER A 178 6.57 4.60 -7.11
CA SER A 178 5.33 4.40 -7.87
C SER A 178 4.08 4.27 -7.00
N ALA A 179 4.21 4.36 -5.67
CA ALA A 179 3.07 4.18 -4.78
C ALA A 179 1.98 5.23 -5.02
N GLU A 180 0.73 4.77 -5.01
CA GLU A 180 -0.45 5.61 -5.21
C GLU A 180 -0.78 6.41 -3.94
N TRP A 181 -1.46 7.56 -4.11
CA TRP A 181 -1.65 8.52 -3.04
C TRP A 181 -2.45 7.99 -1.83
N LEU A 182 -3.41 7.06 -2.02
CA LEU A 182 -4.17 6.44 -0.93
C LEU A 182 -3.25 5.59 -0.07
N LEU A 183 -2.27 4.92 -0.66
CA LEU A 183 -1.29 4.15 0.11
C LEU A 183 -0.50 5.06 1.06
N TYR A 184 -0.07 6.24 0.59
CA TYR A 184 0.58 7.23 1.47
C TYR A 184 -0.34 7.73 2.57
N ASP A 185 -1.61 8.04 2.26
CA ASP A 185 -2.58 8.44 3.28
C ASP A 185 -2.70 7.36 4.37
N ARG A 186 -2.75 6.08 4.01
CA ARG A 186 -2.80 4.98 4.98
C ARG A 186 -1.52 4.87 5.80
N VAL A 187 -0.37 4.76 5.13
CA VAL A 187 0.95 4.60 5.75
C VAL A 187 1.18 5.64 6.84
N PHE A 188 0.92 6.91 6.53
CA PHE A 188 1.16 8.01 7.46
C PHE A 188 0.08 8.18 8.54
N ASN A 189 -1.09 7.56 8.41
CA ASN A 189 -2.13 7.56 9.46
C ASN A 189 -2.12 6.32 10.35
N ASN A 190 -1.49 5.22 9.93
CA ASN A 190 -1.52 3.95 10.65
C ASN A 190 -0.63 3.93 11.89
N ARG A 191 0.48 4.66 11.89
CA ARG A 191 1.50 4.55 12.94
C ARG A 191 2.35 5.81 13.09
N VAL A 192 3.03 5.90 14.22
CA VAL A 192 4.21 6.76 14.39
C VAL A 192 5.43 5.89 14.10
N PHE A 193 6.23 6.29 13.12
CA PHE A 193 7.46 5.62 12.72
C PHE A 193 8.62 5.92 13.68
N GLY A 194 9.52 4.95 13.84
CA GLY A 194 10.78 5.14 14.53
C GLY A 194 11.77 6.00 13.73
N ASP A 195 12.82 6.47 14.41
CA ASP A 195 13.84 7.38 13.86
C ASP A 195 14.53 6.81 12.61
N GLU A 196 14.59 5.48 12.47
CA GLU A 196 15.16 4.80 11.30
C GLU A 196 14.46 5.13 9.99
N TYR A 197 13.20 5.60 10.02
CA TYR A 197 12.46 6.04 8.84
C TYR A 197 12.53 7.55 8.60
N SER A 198 13.10 8.33 9.53
CA SER A 198 13.04 9.81 9.52
C SER A 198 13.56 10.41 8.22
N SER A 199 14.71 9.93 7.72
CA SER A 199 15.27 10.42 6.46
C SER A 199 14.35 10.15 5.27
N LEU A 200 13.72 8.97 5.22
CA LEU A 200 12.85 8.59 4.13
C LEU A 200 11.57 9.42 4.10
N ILE A 201 10.98 9.64 5.28
CA ILE A 201 9.78 10.49 5.45
C ILE A 201 10.11 11.94 5.05
N GLN A 202 11.27 12.46 5.44
CA GLN A 202 11.72 13.80 5.03
C GLN A 202 11.90 13.91 3.51
N THR A 203 12.49 12.91 2.86
CA THR A 203 12.57 12.87 1.39
C THR A 203 11.17 12.90 0.75
N HIS A 204 10.20 12.13 1.26
CA HIS A 204 8.82 12.20 0.76
C HIS A 204 8.19 13.58 0.96
N ALA A 205 8.34 14.16 2.15
CA ALA A 205 7.73 15.44 2.48
C ALA A 205 8.34 16.60 1.67
N PHE A 206 9.67 16.69 1.66
CA PHE A 206 10.38 17.89 1.24
C PHE A 206 10.96 17.80 -0.16
N GLU A 207 11.34 16.62 -0.65
CA GLU A 207 11.85 16.47 -2.01
C GLU A 207 10.71 16.09 -2.97
N ARG A 208 9.91 15.09 -2.60
CA ARG A 208 8.79 14.59 -3.43
C ARG A 208 7.50 15.39 -3.27
N LYS A 209 7.47 16.35 -2.33
CA LYS A 209 6.32 17.22 -2.06
C LYS A 209 5.05 16.42 -1.79
N ASN A 210 5.18 15.30 -1.06
CA ASN A 210 4.05 14.46 -0.68
C ASN A 210 3.33 15.09 0.50
N ILE A 211 2.09 15.54 0.30
CA ILE A 211 1.30 16.26 1.31
C ILE A 211 1.00 15.41 2.55
N TYR A 212 0.86 14.09 2.40
CA TYR A 212 0.64 13.18 3.53
C TYR A 212 1.89 13.05 4.40
N ALA A 213 3.08 13.04 3.79
CA ALA A 213 4.34 13.06 4.52
C ALA A 213 4.58 14.41 5.22
N ILE A 214 4.23 15.53 4.57
CA ILE A 214 4.30 16.86 5.19
C ILE A 214 3.38 16.93 6.42
N GLU A 215 2.14 16.48 6.28
CA GLU A 215 1.17 16.42 7.39
C GLU A 215 1.65 15.48 8.51
N TYR A 216 2.27 14.36 8.16
CA TYR A 216 2.86 13.45 9.15
C TYR A 216 3.94 14.16 10.00
N LEU A 217 4.87 14.87 9.36
CA LEU A 217 5.92 15.62 10.06
C LEU A 217 5.32 16.76 10.89
N PHE A 218 4.29 17.42 10.37
CA PHE A 218 3.55 18.44 11.12
C PHE A 218 2.94 17.89 12.42
N LYS A 219 2.37 16.68 12.40
CA LYS A 219 1.74 16.08 13.58
C LYS A 219 2.75 15.52 14.60
N ASN A 220 3.92 15.05 14.15
CA ASN A 220 4.84 14.27 14.97
C ASN A 220 6.19 14.93 15.24
N ASN A 221 6.59 15.94 14.47
CA ASN A 221 7.94 16.56 14.51
C ASN A 221 7.90 18.09 14.32
N LEU A 222 6.81 18.74 14.74
CA LEU A 222 6.55 20.16 14.46
C LEU A 222 7.69 21.08 14.90
N ASP A 223 8.16 20.92 16.14
CA ASP A 223 9.10 21.86 16.77
C ASP A 223 10.46 21.90 16.05
N GLU A 224 10.90 20.78 15.48
CA GLU A 224 12.20 20.66 14.82
C GLU A 224 12.16 21.04 13.33
N LYS A 225 10.97 21.02 12.71
CA LYS A 225 10.80 21.07 11.24
C LYS A 225 9.84 22.16 10.76
N GLN A 226 9.46 23.08 11.62
CA GLN A 226 8.48 24.11 11.32
C GLN A 226 8.81 24.91 10.04
N GLU A 227 10.07 25.33 9.86
CA GLU A 227 10.47 26.14 8.70
C GLU A 227 10.38 25.33 7.39
N GLU A 228 10.89 24.09 7.38
CA GLU A 228 10.83 23.21 6.21
C GLU A 228 9.38 22.80 5.86
N ILE A 229 8.52 22.60 6.87
CA ILE A 229 7.10 22.32 6.68
C ILE A 229 6.42 23.53 6.03
N ILE A 230 6.59 24.74 6.59
CA ILE A 230 6.00 25.96 6.02
C ILE A 230 6.45 26.16 4.57
N ALA A 231 7.76 26.01 4.30
CA ALA A 231 8.30 26.14 2.95
C ALA A 231 7.67 25.12 1.98
N SER A 232 7.56 23.86 2.40
CA SER A 232 7.02 22.79 1.56
C SER A 232 5.52 22.94 1.30
N VAL A 233 4.74 23.40 2.29
CA VAL A 233 3.32 23.70 2.12
C VAL A 233 3.11 24.89 1.19
N LYS A 234 3.91 25.97 1.33
CA LYS A 234 3.87 27.12 0.42
C LYS A 234 4.18 26.69 -1.02
N GLU A 235 5.16 25.82 -1.21
CA GLU A 235 5.48 25.30 -2.53
C GLU A 235 4.36 24.41 -3.09
N TYR A 236 3.72 23.60 -2.25
CA TYR A 236 2.58 22.77 -2.66
C TYR A 236 1.39 23.61 -3.16
N LEU A 237 1.17 24.79 -2.56
CA LEU A 237 0.15 25.75 -3.01
C LEU A 237 0.40 26.30 -4.42
N ASN A 238 1.63 26.23 -4.94
CA ASN A 238 1.95 26.69 -6.30
C ASN A 238 1.58 25.69 -7.40
N LYS A 239 1.00 24.52 -7.06
CA LYS A 239 0.54 23.55 -8.06
C LYS A 239 -0.66 24.09 -8.84
N GLU A 240 -0.72 23.77 -10.14
CA GLU A 240 -1.81 24.23 -11.01
C GLU A 240 -3.20 23.78 -10.52
N GLU A 241 -3.27 22.57 -9.95
CA GLU A 241 -4.49 21.98 -9.43
C GLU A 241 -4.24 21.35 -8.06
N ILE A 242 -5.08 21.71 -7.08
CA ILE A 242 -5.02 21.22 -5.71
C ILE A 242 -6.40 20.72 -5.33
N TRP A 243 -6.53 19.41 -5.12
CA TRP A 243 -7.80 18.80 -4.76
C TRP A 243 -8.35 19.39 -3.46
N PRO A 244 -9.68 19.53 -3.30
CA PRO A 244 -10.27 20.17 -2.13
C PRO A 244 -9.86 19.56 -0.79
N ILE A 245 -9.59 18.25 -0.76
CA ILE A 245 -9.15 17.54 0.45
C ILE A 245 -7.77 18.00 0.94
N TYR A 246 -6.90 18.47 0.04
CA TYR A 246 -5.58 18.96 0.41
C TYR A 246 -5.64 20.37 1.01
N TYR A 247 -6.58 21.21 0.57
CA TYR A 247 -6.79 22.52 1.19
C TYR A 247 -7.18 22.39 2.67
N ASP A 248 -7.94 21.37 3.07
CA ASP A 248 -8.26 21.14 4.48
C ASP A 248 -6.98 20.94 5.32
N LYS A 249 -6.07 20.08 4.85
CA LYS A 249 -4.76 19.84 5.49
C LYS A 249 -3.88 21.09 5.49
N ILE A 250 -3.83 21.81 4.37
CA ILE A 250 -3.01 23.02 4.23
C ILE A 250 -3.48 24.13 5.16
N PHE A 251 -4.80 24.39 5.22
CA PHE A 251 -5.34 25.42 6.10
C PHE A 251 -5.11 25.07 7.57
N GLU A 252 -5.31 23.80 7.97
CA GLU A 252 -5.02 23.32 9.32
C GLU A 252 -3.56 23.59 9.71
N MET A 253 -2.62 23.17 8.86
CA MET A 253 -1.19 23.36 9.10
C MET A 253 -0.81 24.84 9.19
N LEU A 254 -1.14 25.64 8.17
CA LEU A 254 -0.68 27.03 8.08
C LEU A 254 -1.30 27.95 9.14
N LEU A 255 -2.56 27.72 9.52
CA LEU A 255 -3.21 28.51 10.57
C LEU A 255 -2.65 28.22 11.96
N SER A 256 -2.19 26.99 12.21
CA SER A 256 -1.64 26.59 13.51
C SER A 256 -0.39 27.39 13.91
N PHE A 257 0.39 27.84 12.92
CA PHE A 257 1.60 28.65 13.13
C PHE A 257 1.31 30.10 13.55
N LYS A 258 0.06 30.58 13.41
CA LYS A 258 -0.39 31.92 13.85
C LYS A 258 0.44 33.08 13.27
N GLN A 259 0.97 32.92 12.07
CA GLN A 259 1.76 33.96 11.40
C GLN A 259 0.89 34.78 10.44
N ASN A 260 0.95 36.11 10.54
CA ASN A 260 0.12 37.00 9.72
C ASN A 260 0.39 36.85 8.21
N GLU A 261 1.64 36.59 7.81
CA GLU A 261 2.00 36.36 6.40
C GLU A 261 1.31 35.10 5.83
N LEU A 262 1.27 34.00 6.60
CA LEU A 262 0.58 32.77 6.21
C LEU A 262 -0.92 32.97 6.11
N ASN A 263 -1.50 33.76 7.02
CA ASN A 263 -2.92 34.11 6.96
C ASN A 263 -3.25 34.90 5.68
N GLN A 264 -2.38 35.84 5.27
CA GLN A 264 -2.55 36.60 4.03
C GLN A 264 -2.46 35.71 2.80
N LEU A 265 -1.52 34.75 2.79
CA LEU A 265 -1.43 33.72 1.75
C LEU A 265 -2.73 32.91 1.65
N LEU A 266 -3.26 32.40 2.75
CA LEU A 266 -4.52 31.65 2.73
C LEU A 266 -5.72 32.48 2.26
N VAL A 267 -5.73 33.79 2.54
CA VAL A 267 -6.75 34.71 2.01
C VAL A 267 -6.63 34.87 0.50
N SER A 268 -5.41 34.91 -0.07
CA SER A 268 -5.25 34.97 -1.53
C SER A 268 -5.73 33.69 -2.23
N GLU A 269 -5.52 32.53 -1.61
CA GLU A 269 -5.97 31.22 -2.13
C GLU A 269 -7.51 31.13 -2.29
N LEU A 270 -8.27 31.94 -1.54
CA LEU A 270 -9.74 31.95 -1.65
C LEU A 270 -10.22 32.27 -3.08
N LYS A 271 -9.45 33.06 -3.84
CA LYS A 271 -9.79 33.39 -5.23
C LYS A 271 -9.71 32.15 -6.11
N ASP A 272 -8.64 31.36 -5.95
CA ASP A 272 -8.42 30.16 -6.76
C ASP A 272 -9.36 29.02 -6.34
N ILE A 273 -9.62 28.88 -5.04
CA ILE A 273 -10.65 27.97 -4.52
C ILE A 273 -12.03 28.30 -5.10
N LYS A 274 -12.41 29.58 -5.14
CA LYS A 274 -13.69 30.00 -5.76
C LYS A 274 -13.72 29.64 -7.24
N LYS A 275 -12.63 29.92 -7.96
CA LYS A 275 -12.52 29.66 -9.40
C LYS A 275 -12.62 28.17 -9.71
N GLN A 276 -11.96 27.31 -8.92
CA GLN A 276 -11.91 25.87 -9.15
C GLN A 276 -13.16 25.13 -8.63
N TYR A 277 -13.70 25.54 -7.48
CA TYR A 277 -14.70 24.75 -6.74
C TYR A 277 -15.99 25.49 -6.37
N GLY A 278 -16.12 26.76 -6.74
CA GLY A 278 -17.32 27.55 -6.55
C GLY A 278 -17.56 28.05 -5.12
N ASP A 279 -18.72 28.71 -4.93
CA ASP A 279 -19.01 29.46 -3.70
C ASP A 279 -19.19 28.58 -2.46
N SER A 280 -19.61 27.31 -2.62
CA SER A 280 -19.78 26.39 -1.48
C SER A 280 -18.45 26.12 -0.77
N LYS A 281 -17.41 25.75 -1.52
CA LYS A 281 -16.07 25.53 -0.96
C LYS A 281 -15.44 26.85 -0.48
N LEU A 282 -15.60 27.93 -1.23
CA LEU A 282 -15.18 29.26 -0.78
C LEU A 282 -15.74 29.62 0.61
N ASN A 283 -17.04 29.41 0.82
CA ASN A 283 -17.70 29.75 2.07
C ASN A 283 -17.22 28.87 3.23
N LYS A 284 -16.89 27.59 2.99
CA LYS A 284 -16.23 26.72 3.97
C LYS A 284 -14.91 27.35 4.46
N TYR A 285 -14.00 27.70 3.54
CA TYR A 285 -12.68 28.22 3.93
C TYR A 285 -12.74 29.65 4.50
N LYS A 286 -13.70 30.48 4.04
CA LYS A 286 -13.97 31.77 4.69
C LYS A 286 -14.41 31.61 6.14
N LYS A 287 -15.22 30.59 6.43
CA LYS A 287 -15.64 30.30 7.81
C LYS A 287 -14.44 29.89 8.66
N ILE A 288 -13.61 28.96 8.18
CA ILE A 288 -12.39 28.50 8.87
C ILE A 288 -11.45 29.66 9.21
N LEU A 289 -11.19 30.56 8.25
CA LEU A 289 -10.35 31.74 8.47
C LEU A 289 -10.91 32.68 9.55
N ARG A 290 -12.22 32.96 9.52
CA ARG A 290 -12.87 33.81 10.53
C ARG A 290 -12.83 33.19 11.93
N GLU A 291 -13.05 31.88 12.03
CA GLU A 291 -12.97 31.14 13.29
C GLU A 291 -11.57 31.17 13.90
N ASN A 292 -10.53 31.35 13.07
CA ASN A 292 -9.15 31.55 13.49
C ASN A 292 -8.73 33.02 13.62
N GLY A 293 -9.70 33.95 13.63
CA GLY A 293 -9.45 35.38 13.82
C GLY A 293 -8.82 36.09 12.62
N VAL A 294 -8.80 35.45 11.44
CA VAL A 294 -8.27 36.04 10.21
C VAL A 294 -9.31 36.96 9.57
N LYS A 295 -8.88 38.19 9.24
CA LYS A 295 -9.70 39.15 8.50
C LYS A 295 -9.62 38.82 7.00
N ILE A 296 -10.79 38.78 6.34
CA ILE A 296 -10.97 38.40 4.94
C ILE A 296 -11.58 39.56 4.17
#